data_AF-A0A3A6MYX5-F1
#
_entry.id   AF-A0A3A6MYX5-F1
#
_cell.length_a   1.000
_cell.length_b   1.000
_cell.length_c   1.000
_cell.angle_alpha   90.00
_cell.angle_beta   90.00
_cell.angle_gamma   90.00
#
_symmetry.space_group_name_H-M   'P 1'
#
loop_
_entity.id
_entity.type
_entity.pdbx_description
1 polymer ?
#
loop_
_entity_poly.entity_id
_entity_poly.type
_entity_poly.pdbx_seq_one_letter_code
_entity_poly.pdbx_strand_id
1 'polypeptide(L)' 'MGHKPLSPGDWSRRGLAVLVLFGVLLSAGCWDYREPDEVAWIMAIGVDKGRENLIRVSAQIA' A
#
# COMPACT_ATOMS: atom_id res chain seq x y z
N MET A 1 40.63 15.57 1.95
CA MET A 1 39.50 15.63 1.00
C MET A 1 38.77 16.95 1.23
N GLY A 2 39.07 17.98 0.42
CA GLY A 2 38.55 19.32 0.63
C GLY A 2 37.16 19.47 0.03
N HIS A 3 36.17 19.82 0.85
CA HIS A 3 34.85 20.20 0.36
C HIS A 3 34.95 21.57 -0.32
N LYS A 4 34.79 21.59 -1.65
CA LYS A 4 34.70 22.82 -2.43
C LYS A 4 33.49 23.63 -1.93
N PRO A 5 33.64 24.94 -1.66
CA PRO A 5 32.50 25.77 -1.24
C PRO A 5 31.46 25.79 -2.38
N LEU A 6 30.21 25.58 -1.99
CA LEU A 6 29.09 25.53 -2.94
C LEU A 6 28.86 26.90 -3.55
N SER A 7 28.79 26.96 -4.88
CA SER A 7 28.46 28.18 -5.60
C SER A 7 26.98 28.52 -5.38
N PRO A 8 26.56 29.80 -5.35
CA PRO A 8 25.16 30.18 -5.10
C PRO A 8 24.13 29.49 -6.02
N GLY A 9 24.52 29.17 -7.26
CA GLY A 9 23.69 28.45 -8.22
C GLY A 9 23.53 26.94 -7.95
N ASP A 10 24.38 26.36 -7.10
CA ASP A 10 24.30 24.95 -6.71
C ASP A 10 23.18 24.72 -5.68
N TRP A 11 22.80 25.75 -4.91
CA TRP A 11 21.71 25.67 -3.92
C TRP A 11 20.35 25.47 -4.60
N SER A 12 20.08 26.18 -5.69
CA SER A 12 18.82 26.06 -6.43
C SER A 12 18.69 24.71 -7.13
N ARG A 13 19.78 24.21 -7.73
CA ARG A 13 19.83 22.89 -8.38
C ARG A 13 19.63 21.75 -7.38
N ARG A 14 20.26 21.86 -6.19
CA ARG A 14 20.08 20.89 -5.10
C ARG A 14 18.67 20.93 -4.52
N GLY A 15 18.11 22.13 -4.32
CA GLY A 15 16.72 22.31 -3.88
C GLY A 15 15.72 21.68 -4.86
N LEU A 16 15.92 21.90 -6.16
CA LEU A 16 15.09 21.29 -7.21
C LEU A 16 15.19 19.77 -7.18
N ALA A 17 16.41 19.22 -7.05
CA ALA A 17 16.61 17.77 -6.98
C ALA A 17 15.90 17.14 -5.78
N VAL A 18 15.92 17.81 -4.62
CA VAL A 18 15.20 17.37 -3.41
C VAL A 18 13.68 17.41 -3.63
N LEU A 19 13.16 18.47 -4.24
CA LEU A 19 11.73 18.59 -4.56
C LEU A 19 11.26 17.49 -5.52
N VAL A 20 12.04 17.20 -6.56
CA VAL A 20 11.74 16.13 -7.52
C VAL A 20 11.77 14.77 -6.84
N LEU A 21 12.78 14.49 -6.00
CA LEU A 21 12.86 13.26 -5.24
C LEU A 21 11.67 13.08 -4.30
N PHE A 22 11.24 14.15 -3.63
CA PHE A 22 10.07 14.13 -2.76
C PHE A 22 8.77 13.83 -3.54
N GLY A 23 8.61 14.43 -4.73
CA GLY A 23 7.47 14.14 -5.61
C GLY A 23 7.42 12.67 -6.06
N VAL A 24 8.56 12.08 -6.42
CA VAL A 24 8.65 10.67 -6.80
C VAL A 24 8.34 9.75 -5.62
N LEU A 25 8.84 10.06 -4.42
CA LEU A 25 8.57 9.29 -3.20
C LEU A 25 7.08 9.30 -2.82
N LEU A 26 6.39 10.42 -3.02
CA LEU A 26 4.94 10.49 -2.82
C LEU A 26 4.18 9.65 -3.86
N SER A 27 4.67 9.55 -5.11
CA SER A 27 4.03 8.76 -6.16
C SER A 27 4.23 7.25 -6.04
N ALA A 28 5.32 6.80 -5.41
CA ALA A 28 5.64 5.38 -5.25
C ALA A 28 4.87 4.70 -4.09
N GLY A 29 4.06 5.46 -3.35
CA GLY A 29 3.55 5.08 -2.05
C GLY A 29 2.16 4.44 -2.00
N CYS A 30 1.09 5.10 -2.46
CA CYS A 30 -0.23 4.70 -1.95
C CYS A 30 -1.42 5.32 -2.70
N TRP A 31 -1.73 4.81 -3.88
CA TRP A 31 -3.08 4.89 -4.45
C TRP A 31 -3.63 3.51 -4.78
N ASP A 32 -3.19 2.48 -4.05
CA ASP A 32 -3.89 1.20 -4.03
C ASP A 32 -5.18 1.45 -3.23
N TYR A 33 -6.22 1.84 -3.97
CA TYR A 33 -7.62 1.82 -3.59
C TYR A 33 -8.00 0.38 -3.23
N ARG A 34 -7.50 -0.07 -2.08
CA ARG A 34 -7.92 -1.31 -1.46
C ARG A 34 -9.00 -0.93 -0.47
N GLU A 35 -10.12 -0.44 -1.00
CA GLU A 35 -11.34 -0.41 -0.23
C GLU A 35 -11.53 -1.80 0.40
N PRO A 36 -11.76 -1.88 1.72
CA PRO A 36 -12.07 -3.15 2.39
C PRO A 36 -13.25 -3.90 1.74
N ASP A 37 -14.09 -3.19 1.00
CA ASP A 37 -15.21 -3.74 0.22
C ASP A 37 -14.79 -4.60 -0.98
N GLU A 38 -13.58 -4.44 -1.53
CA GLU A 38 -13.16 -5.17 -2.73
C GLU A 38 -12.48 -6.52 -2.43
N VAL A 39 -12.02 -6.75 -1.19
CA VAL A 39 -11.26 -7.96 -0.85
C VAL A 39 -11.73 -8.58 0.48
N ALA A 40 -12.88 -9.23 0.45
CA ALA A 40 -13.33 -10.11 1.53
C ALA A 40 -12.55 -11.44 1.46
N TRP A 41 -11.45 -11.53 2.23
CA TRP A 41 -10.76 -12.80 2.42
C TRP A 41 -11.63 -13.72 3.28
N ILE A 42 -12.13 -14.82 2.71
CA ILE A 42 -12.75 -15.87 3.50
C ILE A 42 -11.66 -16.51 4.35
N MET A 43 -11.61 -16.16 5.63
CA MET A 43 -10.58 -16.67 6.54
C MET A 43 -10.84 -18.12 6.94
N ALA A 44 -12.10 -18.55 6.93
CA ALA A 44 -12.51 -19.91 7.27
C ALA A 44 -13.79 -20.32 6.54
N ILE A 45 -13.82 -21.56 6.06
CA ILE A 45 -15.01 -22.23 5.51
C ILE A 45 -15.29 -23.47 6.34
N GLY A 46 -16.51 -23.57 6.89
CA GLY A 46 -17.01 -24.75 7.60
C GLY A 46 -18.03 -25.51 6.75
N VAL A 47 -17.90 -26.83 6.66
CA VAL A 47 -18.87 -27.73 6.02
C VAL A 47 -19.40 -28.70 7.06
N ASP A 48 -20.69 -28.60 7.35
CA ASP A 48 -21.35 -29.34 8.42
C ASP A 48 -22.51 -30.17 7.88
N LYS A 49 -22.77 -31.32 8.53
CA LYS A 49 -23.97 -32.11 8.27
C LYS A 49 -25.16 -31.49 9.00
N GLY A 50 -26.09 -30.92 8.24
CA GLY A 50 -27.34 -30.35 8.75
C GLY A 50 -28.29 -31.42 9.30
N ARG A 51 -29.18 -31.00 10.20
CA ARG A 51 -30.12 -31.87 10.93
C ARG A 51 -31.03 -32.71 10.02
N GLU A 52 -31.33 -32.22 8.82
CA GLU A 52 -32.23 -32.87 7.85
C GLU A 52 -31.45 -33.52 6.69
N ASN A 53 -30.20 -33.92 6.91
CA ASN A 53 -29.33 -34.50 5.88
C ASN A 53 -28.99 -33.53 4.74
N LEU A 54 -29.11 -32.22 5.02
CA LEU A 54 -28.70 -31.13 4.12
C LEU A 54 -27.28 -30.69 4.45
N ILE A 55 -26.47 -30.38 3.44
CA ILE A 55 -25.13 -29.83 3.66
C ILE A 55 -25.27 -28.36 4.04
N ARG A 56 -24.67 -27.96 5.18
CA ARG A 56 -24.59 -26.56 5.59
C ARG A 56 -23.19 -26.04 5.35
N VAL A 57 -23.09 -24.92 4.65
CA VAL A 57 -21.82 -24.23 4.39
C VAL A 57 -21.83 -22.91 5.17
N SER A 58 -20.75 -22.62 5.89
CA SER A 58 -20.54 -21.36 6.60
C SER A 58 -19.22 -20.74 6.16
N ALA A 59 -19.21 -19.41 6.01
CA ALA A 59 -18.02 -18.63 5.69
C ALA A 59 -17.87 -17.51 6.71
N GLN A 60 -16.64 -17.28 7.18
CA GLN A 60 -16.31 -16.16 8.07
C GLN A 60 -15.42 -15.16 7.32
N ILE A 61 -15.78 -13.89 7.43
CA ILE A 61 -15.12 -12.75 6.82
C ILE A 61 -14.65 -11.83 7.96
N ALA A 62 -13.42 -11.31 7.90
CA ALA A 62 -12.92 -10.26 8.81
C ALA A 62 -12.91 -8.90 8.12
#